data_AF-A0A2H0FMW3-F1
#
_entry.id   AF-A0A2H0FMW3-F1
#
_cell.length_a   1.000
_cell.length_b   1.000
_cell.length_c   1.000
_cell.angle_alpha   90.00
_cell.angle_beta   90.00
_cell.angle_gamma   90.00
#
_symmetry.space_group_name_H-M   'P 1'
#
loop_
_entity.id
_entity.type
_entity.pdbx_description
1 polymer ?
#
loop_
_entity_poly.entity_id
_entity_poly.type
_entity_poly.pdbx_seq_one_letter_code
_entity_poly.pdbx_strand_id
1 'polypeptide(L)'
;MCYSGFREGQHPDRGDGAVNPTYAQTLEDLQILSKDSNFNLIRVYDAGENTQTILKVIKENNLDIKMMLGLWLKAEFSNHERCWWLNEPIPENELEANKKDNLKELEQGIKLANEYSDIVVSVAVGNEALVDWNDHMVPVETIISYVQKVKKEIKQKVTVADNFKWWALHGKELSKVVDFASIHTYPLWEGQDIDTALAYCIGNVQEVRDSLPGVSLVITEAGWATIASEFGDRASEEKQNIYYNQIMDWAEEMNYTIFFFEAFDEPWKGDPNNMLGAEKHWGIFNVDRTPKLVMQKLYPELMK
;
A
#
# COMPACT_ATOMS: atom_id res chain seq x y z
N MET A 1 -0.88 -6.83 5.99
CA MET A 1 -2.15 -6.27 5.50
C MET A 1 -1.97 -4.79 5.16
N CYS A 2 -2.50 -4.31 4.03
CA CYS A 2 -2.55 -2.87 3.75
C CYS A 2 -3.71 -2.21 4.50
N TYR A 3 -3.47 -1.06 5.14
CA TYR A 3 -4.42 -0.42 6.04
C TYR A 3 -4.32 1.12 6.04
N SER A 4 -5.48 1.75 6.15
CA SER A 4 -5.72 3.20 6.09
C SER A 4 -6.97 3.57 6.91
N GLY A 5 -8.03 2.76 6.83
CA GLY A 5 -9.15 2.76 7.76
C GLY A 5 -10.23 3.81 7.49
N PHE A 6 -10.20 4.50 6.34
CA PHE A 6 -11.22 5.50 6.03
C PHE A 6 -12.61 4.86 5.87
N ARG A 7 -13.64 5.50 6.42
CA ARG A 7 -15.05 5.09 6.33
C ARG A 7 -15.81 5.95 5.32
N GLU A 8 -17.10 5.69 5.18
CA GLU A 8 -18.01 6.54 4.41
C GLU A 8 -17.87 8.03 4.81
N GLY A 9 -17.68 8.90 3.81
CA GLY A 9 -17.46 10.35 4.01
C GLY A 9 -16.09 10.75 4.55
N GLN A 10 -15.17 9.81 4.76
CA GLN A 10 -13.80 10.05 5.22
C GLN A 10 -12.82 9.89 4.05
N HIS A 11 -11.73 10.66 4.06
CA HIS A 11 -10.71 10.65 3.01
C HIS A 11 -9.41 11.30 3.48
N PRO A 12 -8.25 10.93 2.90
CA PRO A 12 -7.01 11.68 3.09
C PRO A 12 -7.11 13.08 2.47
N ASP A 13 -6.13 13.94 2.74
CA ASP A 13 -6.08 15.26 2.13
C ASP A 13 -5.77 15.15 0.63
N ARG A 14 -6.70 15.63 -0.20
CA ARG A 14 -6.57 15.74 -1.67
C ARG A 14 -6.64 17.20 -2.15
N GLY A 15 -6.37 18.16 -1.27
CA GLY A 15 -6.39 19.60 -1.55
C GLY A 15 -7.49 20.36 -0.81
N ASP A 16 -8.48 19.66 -0.26
CA ASP A 16 -9.61 20.23 0.50
C ASP A 16 -9.56 19.90 2.01
N GLY A 17 -8.41 19.39 2.48
CA GLY A 17 -8.23 18.93 3.85
C GLY A 17 -8.63 17.45 4.03
N ALA A 18 -8.06 16.80 5.03
CA ALA A 18 -8.39 15.42 5.37
C ALA A 18 -9.63 15.33 6.26
N VAL A 19 -10.42 14.28 6.08
CA VAL A 19 -11.44 13.83 7.03
C VAL A 19 -10.98 12.48 7.57
N ASN A 20 -10.20 12.51 8.65
CA ASN A 20 -9.54 11.32 9.20
C ASN A 20 -10.49 10.45 10.05
N PRO A 21 -10.24 9.12 10.12
CA PRO A 21 -10.84 8.25 11.12
C PRO A 21 -10.59 8.76 12.54
N THR A 22 -11.59 8.61 13.40
CA THR A 22 -11.45 8.94 14.82
C THR A 22 -10.65 7.86 15.55
N TYR A 23 -10.05 8.20 16.70
CA TYR A 23 -9.36 7.25 17.57
C TYR A 23 -10.19 5.99 17.85
N ALA A 24 -11.50 6.14 18.12
CA ALA A 24 -12.38 5.01 18.42
C ALA A 24 -12.60 4.10 17.20
N GLN A 25 -12.73 4.68 16.00
CA GLN A 25 -12.83 3.92 14.75
C GLN A 25 -11.52 3.19 14.44
N THR A 26 -10.38 3.85 14.62
CA THR A 26 -9.06 3.24 14.45
C THR A 26 -8.84 2.10 15.45
N LEU A 27 -9.27 2.26 16.71
CA LEU A 27 -9.17 1.21 17.72
C LEU A 27 -10.04 -0.01 17.35
N GLU A 28 -11.28 0.21 16.89
CA GLU A 28 -12.15 -0.86 16.40
C GLU A 28 -11.48 -1.65 15.27
N ASP A 29 -10.96 -0.95 14.26
CA ASP A 29 -10.30 -1.57 13.12
C ASP A 29 -9.08 -2.41 13.53
N LEU A 30 -8.20 -1.84 14.36
CA LEU A 30 -6.98 -2.51 14.79
C LEU A 30 -7.27 -3.69 15.72
N GLN A 31 -8.35 -3.64 16.50
CA GLN A 31 -8.83 -4.79 17.28
C GLN A 31 -9.35 -5.91 16.37
N ILE A 32 -10.04 -5.59 15.28
CA ILE A 32 -10.46 -6.58 14.28
C ILE A 32 -9.22 -7.22 13.65
N LEU A 33 -8.25 -6.42 13.19
CA LEU A 33 -7.05 -6.90 12.51
C LEU A 33 -6.10 -7.70 13.41
N SER A 34 -5.94 -7.32 14.68
CA SER A 34 -5.07 -8.06 15.62
C SER A 34 -5.70 -9.34 16.16
N LYS A 35 -6.98 -9.59 15.90
CA LYS A 35 -7.73 -10.71 16.45
C LYS A 35 -7.73 -11.90 15.49
N ASP A 36 -7.21 -13.04 15.94
CA ASP A 36 -7.33 -14.40 15.35
C ASP A 36 -6.85 -14.61 13.89
N SER A 37 -6.51 -13.55 13.15
CA SER A 37 -6.21 -13.56 11.70
C SER A 37 -4.74 -13.33 11.33
N ASN A 38 -3.83 -13.30 12.32
CA ASN A 38 -2.39 -13.08 12.13
C ASN A 38 -2.03 -11.78 11.37
N PHE A 39 -2.92 -10.78 11.26
CA PHE A 39 -2.58 -9.49 10.64
C PHE A 39 -1.79 -8.55 11.57
N ASN A 40 -0.80 -9.10 12.27
CA ASN A 40 0.04 -8.37 13.23
C ASN A 40 1.12 -7.54 12.52
N LEU A 41 1.09 -7.45 11.19
CA LEU A 41 1.94 -6.58 10.38
C LEU A 41 1.08 -5.81 9.37
N ILE A 42 0.97 -4.50 9.58
CA ILE A 42 0.23 -3.59 8.72
C ILE A 42 1.15 -2.68 7.91
N ARG A 43 0.69 -2.23 6.74
CA ARG A 43 1.33 -1.20 5.94
C ARG A 43 0.41 0.00 5.85
N VAL A 44 0.97 1.18 6.10
CA VAL A 44 0.33 2.49 5.91
C VAL A 44 1.08 3.29 4.85
N TYR A 45 0.49 4.38 4.36
CA TYR A 45 0.90 5.01 3.10
C TYR A 45 1.57 6.38 3.24
N ASP A 46 1.37 7.06 4.37
CA ASP A 46 1.88 8.40 4.65
C ASP A 46 2.29 8.55 6.13
N ALA A 47 2.90 9.69 6.46
CA ALA A 47 3.29 10.09 7.82
C ALA A 47 2.36 11.16 8.43
N GLY A 48 1.16 11.33 7.85
CA GLY A 48 0.16 12.33 8.22
C GLY A 48 -0.58 12.03 9.53
N GLU A 49 -1.63 12.80 9.79
CA GLU A 49 -2.40 12.74 11.04
C GLU A 49 -3.09 11.38 11.27
N ASN A 50 -3.57 10.74 10.20
CA ASN A 50 -4.17 9.41 10.28
C ASN A 50 -3.16 8.39 10.79
N THR A 51 -1.99 8.30 10.15
CA THR A 51 -0.90 7.40 10.57
C THR A 51 -0.43 7.67 12.01
N GLN A 52 -0.34 8.93 12.41
CA GLN A 52 -0.03 9.30 13.79
C GLN A 52 -1.07 8.76 14.78
N THR A 53 -2.36 8.83 14.41
CA THR A 53 -3.46 8.27 15.22
C THR A 53 -3.35 6.75 15.30
N ILE A 54 -3.06 6.07 14.19
CA ILE A 54 -2.84 4.61 14.15
C ILE A 54 -1.72 4.21 15.11
N LEU A 55 -0.54 4.84 15.00
CA LEU A 55 0.61 4.58 15.89
C LEU A 55 0.27 4.81 17.37
N LYS A 56 -0.44 5.90 17.66
CA LYS A 56 -0.88 6.24 19.01
C LYS A 56 -1.83 5.17 19.57
N VAL A 57 -2.82 4.74 18.78
CA VAL A 57 -3.79 3.70 19.19
C VAL A 57 -3.08 2.38 19.47
N ILE A 58 -2.16 1.94 18.60
CA ILE A 58 -1.37 0.71 18.81
C ILE A 58 -0.63 0.79 20.15
N LYS A 59 0.08 1.89 20.39
CA LYS A 59 0.91 2.09 21.58
C LYS A 59 0.09 2.18 22.86
N GLU A 60 -0.96 3.00 22.89
CA GLU A 60 -1.75 3.24 24.10
C GLU A 60 -2.59 2.02 24.51
N ASN A 61 -2.98 1.18 23.54
CA ASN A 61 -3.79 -0.02 23.79
C ASN A 61 -2.95 -1.30 23.82
N ASN A 62 -1.62 -1.22 23.70
CA ASN A 62 -0.69 -2.36 23.68
C ASN A 62 -1.10 -3.44 22.67
N LEU A 63 -1.51 -3.03 21.46
CA LEU A 63 -1.88 -3.98 20.41
C LEU A 63 -0.63 -4.65 19.84
N ASP A 64 -0.67 -5.97 19.65
CA ASP A 64 0.42 -6.72 19.02
C ASP A 64 0.43 -6.51 17.50
N ILE A 65 0.76 -5.29 17.08
CA ILE A 65 0.81 -4.88 15.68
C ILE A 65 2.16 -4.20 15.42
N LYS A 66 2.81 -4.62 14.34
CA LYS A 66 3.97 -3.98 13.73
C LYS A 66 3.55 -3.24 12.48
N MET A 67 4.32 -2.22 12.12
CA MET A 67 3.99 -1.32 11.02
C MET A 67 5.14 -1.17 10.05
N MET A 68 4.83 -1.28 8.75
CA MET A 68 5.61 -0.68 7.68
C MET A 68 5.05 0.73 7.41
N LEU A 69 5.84 1.75 7.73
CA LEU A 69 5.47 3.16 7.59
C LEU A 69 5.73 3.63 6.15
N GLY A 70 4.72 4.09 5.43
CA GLY A 70 4.87 4.74 4.13
C GLY A 70 5.15 6.23 4.27
N LEU A 71 5.91 6.77 3.32
CA LEU A 71 6.16 8.21 3.16
C LEU A 71 5.64 8.59 1.78
N TRP A 72 4.51 9.30 1.73
CA TRP A 72 3.88 9.64 0.46
C TRP A 72 4.67 10.74 -0.25
N LEU A 73 5.03 10.51 -1.52
CA LEU A 73 5.74 11.51 -2.31
C LEU A 73 4.79 12.15 -3.31
N LYS A 74 4.70 13.48 -3.28
CA LYS A 74 4.06 14.30 -4.31
C LYS A 74 4.96 14.41 -5.55
N ALA A 75 4.33 14.73 -6.69
CA ALA A 75 4.99 14.87 -7.98
C ALA A 75 6.17 15.87 -7.93
N GLU A 76 7.34 15.41 -8.34
CA GLU A 76 8.50 16.28 -8.65
C GLU A 76 8.82 16.32 -10.14
N PHE A 77 8.10 15.52 -10.92
CA PHE A 77 8.14 15.48 -12.37
C PHE A 77 6.71 15.47 -12.91
N SER A 78 6.44 16.35 -13.88
CA SER A 78 5.13 16.45 -14.53
C SER A 78 4.99 15.39 -15.64
N ASN A 79 4.30 14.29 -15.35
CA ASN A 79 4.14 13.16 -16.27
C ASN A 79 2.90 13.25 -17.19
N HIS A 80 2.41 14.47 -17.47
CA HIS A 80 1.20 14.74 -18.26
C HIS A 80 1.22 14.16 -19.69
N GLU A 81 2.39 13.84 -20.25
CA GLU A 81 2.50 13.22 -21.58
C GLU A 81 2.20 11.71 -21.58
N ARG A 82 2.28 11.04 -20.43
CA ARG A 82 2.13 9.57 -20.31
C ARG A 82 1.04 9.14 -19.33
N CYS A 83 0.70 10.01 -18.38
CA CYS A 83 -0.38 9.80 -17.43
C CYS A 83 -1.72 10.24 -18.02
N TRP A 84 -2.62 9.29 -18.29
CA TRP A 84 -3.88 9.55 -19.00
C TRP A 84 -4.91 10.38 -18.22
N TRP A 85 -4.74 10.53 -16.90
CA TRP A 85 -5.62 11.36 -16.07
C TRP A 85 -5.00 12.72 -15.70
N LEU A 86 -3.75 12.97 -16.06
CA LEU A 86 -3.10 14.27 -15.88
C LEU A 86 -3.14 15.06 -17.19
N ASN A 87 -4.23 15.80 -17.39
CA ASN A 87 -4.52 16.47 -18.67
C ASN A 87 -3.62 17.68 -18.97
N GLU A 88 -3.01 18.29 -17.96
CA GLU A 88 -2.22 19.52 -18.08
C GLU A 88 -0.88 19.36 -17.33
N PRO A 89 0.19 20.04 -17.77
CA PRO A 89 1.46 20.00 -17.07
C PRO A 89 1.34 20.60 -15.66
N ILE A 90 1.92 19.93 -14.67
CA ILE A 90 2.09 20.46 -13.32
C ILE A 90 3.01 21.69 -13.38
N PRO A 91 2.58 22.87 -12.90
CA PRO A 91 3.38 24.08 -12.91
C PRO A 91 4.70 23.93 -12.13
N GLU A 92 5.78 24.54 -12.61
CA GLU A 92 7.11 24.45 -11.96
C GLU A 92 7.08 24.94 -10.50
N ASN A 93 6.31 25.99 -10.19
CA ASN A 93 6.15 26.49 -8.83
C ASN A 93 5.44 25.48 -7.90
N GLU A 94 4.60 24.62 -8.44
CA GLU A 94 3.95 23.53 -7.71
C GLU A 94 4.92 22.36 -7.51
N LEU A 95 5.71 21.98 -8.51
CA LEU A 95 6.77 20.98 -8.36
C LEU A 95 7.80 21.39 -7.30
N GLU A 96 8.18 22.67 -7.25
CA GLU A 96 9.06 23.21 -6.20
C GLU A 96 8.40 23.25 -4.81
N ALA A 97 7.08 23.41 -4.74
CA ALA A 97 6.34 23.28 -3.49
C ALA A 97 6.29 21.80 -3.03
N ASN A 98 6.05 20.88 -3.97
CA ASN A 98 6.02 19.44 -3.73
C ASN A 98 7.36 18.93 -3.19
N LYS A 99 8.49 19.38 -3.74
CA LYS A 99 9.83 19.08 -3.18
C LYS A 99 9.94 19.42 -1.70
N LYS A 100 9.41 20.58 -1.28
CA LYS A 100 9.43 21.00 0.13
C LYS A 100 8.50 20.15 0.98
N ASP A 101 7.34 19.80 0.46
CA ASP A 101 6.38 18.96 1.16
C ASP A 101 6.89 17.52 1.30
N ASN A 102 7.53 16.96 0.26
CA ASN A 102 8.19 15.67 0.31
C ASN A 102 9.26 15.65 1.41
N LEU A 103 10.10 16.69 1.52
CA LEU A 103 11.09 16.78 2.61
C LEU A 103 10.44 16.81 4.00
N LYS A 104 9.31 17.52 4.17
CA LYS A 104 8.55 17.51 5.45
C LYS A 104 7.99 16.12 5.76
N GLU A 105 7.47 15.43 4.75
CA GLU A 105 6.99 14.05 4.88
C GLU A 105 8.13 13.13 5.35
N LEU A 106 9.32 13.24 4.75
CA LEU A 106 10.49 12.48 5.18
C LEU A 106 10.87 12.78 6.64
N GLU A 107 10.92 14.05 7.02
CA GLU A 107 11.26 14.48 8.38
C GLU A 107 10.25 13.96 9.41
N GLN A 108 8.96 14.05 9.10
CA GLN A 108 7.89 13.53 9.94
C GLN A 108 7.97 11.99 10.04
N GLY A 109 8.20 11.31 8.93
CA GLY A 109 8.41 9.86 8.88
C GLY A 109 9.58 9.39 9.73
N ILE A 110 10.73 10.06 9.62
CA ILE A 110 11.93 9.79 10.43
C ILE A 110 11.62 9.96 11.92
N LYS A 111 10.90 11.03 12.29
CA LYS A 111 10.48 11.26 13.67
C LYS A 111 9.61 10.12 14.18
N LEU A 112 8.57 9.72 13.43
CA LEU A 112 7.67 8.63 13.82
C LEU A 112 8.39 7.29 13.92
N ALA A 113 9.26 6.97 12.97
CA ALA A 113 10.06 5.74 13.01
C ALA A 113 10.95 5.66 14.27
N ASN A 114 11.52 6.79 14.71
CA ASN A 114 12.32 6.83 15.93
C ASN A 114 11.46 6.79 17.20
N GLU A 115 10.35 7.52 17.24
CA GLU A 115 9.45 7.62 18.41
C GLU A 115 8.71 6.30 18.70
N TYR A 116 8.33 5.57 17.65
CA TYR A 116 7.60 4.30 17.70
C TYR A 116 8.48 3.14 17.23
N SER A 117 9.76 3.15 17.61
CA SER A 117 10.75 2.16 17.14
C SER A 117 10.49 0.71 17.54
N ASP A 118 9.61 0.48 18.50
CA ASP A 118 9.09 -0.82 18.90
C ASP A 118 7.93 -1.30 18.01
N ILE A 119 7.25 -0.41 17.29
CA ILE A 119 6.10 -0.71 16.41
C ILE A 119 6.51 -0.65 14.94
N VAL A 120 7.22 0.41 14.53
CA VAL A 120 7.67 0.60 13.14
C VAL A 120 8.88 -0.30 12.87
N VAL A 121 8.71 -1.27 11.97
CA VAL A 121 9.75 -2.26 11.60
C VAL A 121 10.45 -1.92 10.29
N SER A 122 9.78 -1.19 9.40
CA SER A 122 10.32 -0.73 8.12
C SER A 122 9.68 0.58 7.66
N VAL A 123 10.36 1.28 6.75
CA VAL A 123 9.90 2.53 6.14
C VAL A 123 9.96 2.43 4.61
N ALA A 124 8.85 2.73 3.93
CA ALA A 124 8.75 2.82 2.48
C ALA A 124 8.83 4.30 2.04
N VAL A 125 9.85 4.65 1.26
CA VAL A 125 10.02 6.00 0.71
C VAL A 125 9.33 6.07 -0.65
N GLY A 126 8.08 6.51 -0.67
CA GLY A 126 7.25 6.53 -1.87
C GLY A 126 6.42 5.26 -2.08
N ASN A 127 5.36 5.44 -2.87
CA ASN A 127 4.44 4.39 -3.32
C ASN A 127 4.15 4.63 -4.81
N GLU A 128 4.63 3.76 -5.68
CA GLU A 128 4.45 3.87 -7.15
C GLU A 128 4.92 5.21 -7.73
N ALA A 129 5.85 5.90 -7.07
CA ALA A 129 6.37 7.19 -7.51
C ALA A 129 7.34 7.08 -8.71
N LEU A 130 7.57 5.87 -9.24
CA LEU A 130 8.54 5.62 -10.31
C LEU A 130 7.95 5.07 -11.61
N VAL A 131 6.71 4.57 -11.57
CA VAL A 131 6.01 4.07 -12.77
C VAL A 131 5.64 5.20 -13.73
N ASP A 132 5.77 4.91 -15.02
CA ASP A 132 5.65 5.87 -16.11
C ASP A 132 4.20 6.25 -16.47
N TRP A 133 3.22 5.58 -15.88
CA TRP A 133 1.80 5.87 -16.07
C TRP A 133 1.19 6.71 -14.95
N ASN A 134 1.94 6.98 -13.86
CA ASN A 134 1.41 7.64 -12.66
C ASN A 134 1.60 9.16 -12.68
N ASP A 135 0.84 9.90 -11.87
CA ASP A 135 0.82 11.36 -11.84
C ASP A 135 1.83 12.00 -10.88
N HIS A 136 2.24 11.28 -9.82
CA HIS A 136 3.13 11.78 -8.78
C HIS A 136 4.55 11.26 -8.90
N MET A 137 5.08 11.26 -10.13
CA MET A 137 6.43 10.78 -10.39
C MET A 137 7.50 11.61 -9.66
N VAL A 138 8.51 10.92 -9.13
CA VAL A 138 9.73 11.50 -8.59
C VAL A 138 10.93 10.88 -9.31
N PRO A 139 11.91 11.68 -9.78
CA PRO A 139 13.10 11.15 -10.44
C PRO A 139 13.83 10.11 -9.58
N VAL A 140 14.31 9.02 -10.20
CA VAL A 140 14.98 7.90 -9.51
C VAL A 140 16.13 8.37 -8.62
N GLU A 141 16.96 9.29 -9.12
CA GLU A 141 18.10 9.85 -8.37
C GLU A 141 17.65 10.62 -7.13
N THR A 142 16.51 11.32 -7.20
CA THR A 142 15.92 11.98 -6.04
C THR A 142 15.45 10.94 -5.02
N ILE A 143 14.74 9.89 -5.44
CA ILE A 143 14.31 8.81 -4.52
C ILE A 143 15.52 8.15 -3.86
N ILE A 144 16.59 7.87 -4.61
CA ILE A 144 17.85 7.34 -4.04
C ILE A 144 18.39 8.28 -2.95
N SER A 145 18.40 9.59 -3.19
CA SER A 145 18.84 10.57 -2.21
C SER A 145 17.95 10.58 -0.94
N TYR A 146 16.63 10.40 -1.11
CA TYR A 146 15.67 10.35 -0.01
C TYR A 146 15.83 9.07 0.81
N VAL A 147 15.97 7.92 0.17
CA VAL A 147 16.29 6.64 0.82
C VAL A 147 17.57 6.76 1.65
N GLN A 148 18.63 7.34 1.09
CA GLN A 148 19.89 7.52 1.80
C GLN A 148 19.76 8.47 2.99
N LYS A 149 18.99 9.56 2.86
CA LYS A 149 18.68 10.47 3.97
C LYS A 149 17.95 9.73 5.09
N VAL A 150 16.86 9.03 4.79
CA VAL A 150 16.06 8.29 5.77
C VAL A 150 16.92 7.23 6.47
N LYS A 151 17.68 6.42 5.71
CA LYS A 151 18.57 5.38 6.27
C LYS A 151 19.64 5.93 7.21
N LYS A 152 20.06 7.18 7.06
CA LYS A 152 21.05 7.81 7.93
C LYS A 152 20.48 8.18 9.30
N GLU A 153 19.16 8.32 9.40
CA GLU A 153 18.48 8.91 10.56
C GLU A 153 17.62 7.89 11.34
N ILE A 154 17.44 6.67 10.82
CA ILE A 154 16.63 5.62 11.44
C ILE A 154 17.38 4.28 11.51
N LYS A 155 16.90 3.35 12.34
CA LYS A 155 17.47 1.98 12.47
C LYS A 155 16.69 0.92 11.71
N GLN A 156 15.44 1.22 11.37
CA GLN A 156 14.53 0.34 10.65
C GLN A 156 15.03 0.09 9.22
N LYS A 157 14.49 -0.98 8.62
CA LYS A 157 14.75 -1.30 7.22
C LYS A 157 14.06 -0.30 6.30
N VAL A 158 14.75 0.15 5.24
CA VAL A 158 14.19 1.13 4.30
C VAL A 158 14.04 0.51 2.92
N THR A 159 12.93 0.80 2.28
CA THR A 159 12.57 0.33 0.93
C THR A 159 11.88 1.44 0.13
N VAL A 160 11.58 1.15 -1.13
CA VAL A 160 10.65 1.90 -1.99
C VAL A 160 9.62 0.91 -2.49
N ALA A 161 8.34 1.23 -2.39
CA ALA A 161 7.26 0.33 -2.79
C ALA A 161 6.74 0.72 -4.18
N ASP A 162 6.89 -0.18 -5.15
CA ASP A 162 6.61 0.13 -6.55
C ASP A 162 6.22 -1.11 -7.35
N ASN A 163 5.77 -0.93 -8.59
CA ASN A 163 5.33 -2.01 -9.47
C ASN A 163 6.48 -3.00 -9.77
N PHE A 164 6.16 -4.31 -9.78
CA PHE A 164 7.14 -5.37 -10.05
C PHE A 164 7.93 -5.14 -11.34
N LYS A 165 7.26 -4.67 -12.41
CA LYS A 165 7.87 -4.53 -13.73
C LYS A 165 8.89 -3.40 -13.74
N TRP A 166 8.60 -2.30 -13.04
CA TRP A 166 9.57 -1.23 -12.87
C TRP A 166 10.82 -1.74 -12.15
N TRP A 167 10.65 -2.51 -11.06
CA TRP A 167 11.76 -3.12 -10.34
C TRP A 167 12.60 -4.05 -11.24
N ALA A 168 11.96 -4.89 -12.05
CA ALA A 168 12.64 -5.81 -12.95
C ALA A 168 13.44 -5.09 -14.06
N LEU A 169 12.95 -3.97 -14.58
CA LEU A 169 13.58 -3.25 -15.70
C LEU A 169 14.59 -2.19 -15.25
N HIS A 170 14.32 -1.51 -14.14
CA HIS A 170 15.00 -0.27 -13.75
C HIS A 170 15.54 -0.28 -12.30
N GLY A 171 15.18 -1.28 -11.50
CA GLY A 171 15.49 -1.32 -10.07
C GLY A 171 16.96 -1.51 -9.69
N LYS A 172 17.87 -1.73 -10.65
CA LYS A 172 19.28 -2.10 -10.36
C LYS A 172 20.01 -1.10 -9.47
N GLU A 173 19.96 0.19 -9.78
CA GLU A 173 20.68 1.19 -8.98
C GLU A 173 20.00 1.44 -7.63
N LEU A 174 18.66 1.48 -7.61
CA LEU A 174 17.89 1.63 -6.37
C LEU A 174 18.08 0.45 -5.41
N SER A 175 18.19 -0.77 -5.94
CA SER A 175 18.40 -2.01 -5.16
C SER A 175 19.68 -1.98 -4.32
N LYS A 176 20.67 -1.15 -4.69
CA LYS A 176 21.93 -1.02 -3.95
C LYS A 176 21.80 -0.19 -2.67
N VAL A 177 20.75 0.63 -2.56
CA VAL A 177 20.57 1.57 -1.43
C VAL A 177 19.44 1.16 -0.49
N VAL A 178 18.43 0.43 -0.97
CA VAL A 178 17.36 -0.13 -0.13
C VAL A 178 17.82 -1.38 0.62
N ASP A 179 17.13 -1.76 1.69
CA ASP A 179 17.38 -3.00 2.42
C ASP A 179 16.69 -4.23 1.80
N PHE A 180 15.60 -4.00 1.06
CA PHE A 180 14.85 -4.99 0.29
C PHE A 180 14.08 -4.26 -0.80
N ALA A 181 13.69 -4.95 -1.86
CA ALA A 181 12.78 -4.42 -2.87
C ALA A 181 11.33 -4.77 -2.49
N SER A 182 10.46 -3.76 -2.54
CA SER A 182 9.04 -3.89 -2.26
C SER A 182 8.26 -3.79 -3.55
N ILE A 183 7.60 -4.88 -3.93
CA ILE A 183 6.94 -5.01 -5.23
C ILE A 183 5.43 -5.06 -5.10
N HIS A 184 4.73 -4.47 -6.06
CA HIS A 184 3.28 -4.61 -6.23
C HIS A 184 2.96 -5.56 -7.38
N THR A 185 1.97 -6.42 -7.19
CA THR A 185 1.48 -7.32 -8.23
C THR A 185 -0.04 -7.44 -8.19
N TYR A 186 -0.69 -7.06 -9.30
CA TYR A 186 -2.15 -7.07 -9.43
C TYR A 186 -2.58 -7.82 -10.70
N PRO A 187 -2.77 -9.16 -10.62
CA PRO A 187 -3.14 -9.96 -11.78
C PRO A 187 -4.46 -9.50 -12.42
N LEU A 188 -5.40 -8.99 -11.62
CA LEU A 188 -6.70 -8.53 -12.08
C LEU A 188 -6.59 -7.32 -13.04
N TRP A 189 -5.74 -6.34 -12.70
CA TRP A 189 -5.40 -5.20 -13.57
C TRP A 189 -4.69 -5.64 -14.86
N GLU A 190 -3.96 -6.75 -14.80
CA GLU A 190 -3.17 -7.32 -15.90
C GLU A 190 -3.96 -8.32 -16.77
N GLY A 191 -5.29 -8.25 -16.72
CA GLY A 191 -6.17 -9.04 -17.59
C GLY A 191 -6.28 -10.52 -17.20
N GLN A 192 -5.71 -10.95 -16.07
CA GLN A 192 -5.79 -12.34 -15.62
C GLN A 192 -7.16 -12.65 -14.99
N ASP A 193 -7.54 -13.93 -15.03
CA ASP A 193 -8.66 -14.46 -14.25
C ASP A 193 -8.11 -15.40 -13.16
N ILE A 194 -8.98 -15.87 -12.27
CA ILE A 194 -8.60 -16.57 -11.04
C ILE A 194 -7.72 -17.80 -11.28
N ASP A 195 -7.94 -18.53 -12.38
CA ASP A 195 -7.18 -19.74 -12.71
C ASP A 195 -5.72 -19.47 -13.11
N THR A 196 -5.40 -18.24 -13.54
CA THR A 196 -4.03 -17.84 -13.95
C THR A 196 -3.39 -16.84 -12.99
N ALA A 197 -4.17 -16.29 -12.06
CA ALA A 197 -3.76 -15.20 -11.17
C ALA A 197 -2.50 -15.53 -10.34
N LEU A 198 -2.49 -16.66 -9.63
CA LEU A 198 -1.35 -17.04 -8.79
C LEU A 198 -0.09 -17.26 -9.63
N ALA A 199 -0.20 -17.99 -10.75
CA ALA A 199 0.92 -18.26 -11.64
C ALA A 199 1.52 -16.96 -12.21
N TYR A 200 0.68 -15.98 -12.53
CA TYR A 200 1.10 -14.66 -12.97
C TYR A 200 1.89 -13.92 -11.87
N CYS A 201 1.38 -13.90 -10.62
CA CYS A 201 2.09 -13.30 -9.49
C CYS A 201 3.46 -13.96 -9.24
N ILE A 202 3.54 -15.29 -9.31
CA ILE A 202 4.81 -16.02 -9.18
C ILE A 202 5.77 -15.62 -10.31
N GLY A 203 5.27 -15.51 -11.55
CA GLY A 203 6.04 -15.03 -12.70
C GLY A 203 6.61 -13.64 -12.48
N ASN A 204 5.82 -12.72 -11.96
CA ASN A 204 6.23 -11.34 -11.65
C ASN A 204 7.36 -11.31 -10.61
N VAL A 205 7.23 -12.12 -9.55
CA VAL A 205 8.26 -12.26 -8.51
C VAL A 205 9.54 -12.85 -9.10
N GLN A 206 9.44 -13.85 -9.97
CA GLN A 206 10.60 -14.46 -10.62
C GLN A 206 11.30 -13.48 -11.57
N GLU A 207 10.55 -12.68 -12.31
CA GLU A 207 11.10 -11.65 -13.20
C GLU A 207 11.98 -10.66 -12.41
N VAL A 208 11.52 -10.21 -11.24
CA VAL A 208 12.31 -9.34 -10.37
C VAL A 208 13.54 -10.07 -9.81
N ARG A 209 13.40 -11.34 -9.40
CA ARG A 209 14.54 -12.15 -8.89
C ARG A 209 15.63 -12.35 -9.95
N ASP A 210 15.23 -12.60 -11.19
CA ASP A 210 16.16 -12.82 -12.30
C ASP A 210 16.92 -11.53 -12.65
N SER A 211 16.23 -10.38 -12.61
CA SER A 211 16.83 -9.07 -12.84
C SER A 211 17.69 -8.56 -11.67
N LEU A 212 17.33 -8.90 -10.44
CA LEU A 212 17.95 -8.41 -9.20
C LEU A 212 18.40 -9.59 -8.30
N PRO A 213 19.37 -10.41 -8.75
CA PRO A 213 19.78 -11.60 -8.03
C PRO A 213 20.37 -11.26 -6.66
N GLY A 214 19.87 -11.93 -5.61
CA GLY A 214 20.34 -11.76 -4.23
C GLY A 214 19.70 -10.61 -3.45
N VAL A 215 18.81 -9.83 -4.06
CA VAL A 215 18.02 -8.79 -3.37
C VAL A 215 16.85 -9.45 -2.65
N SER A 216 16.68 -9.15 -1.35
CA SER A 216 15.50 -9.57 -0.60
C SER A 216 14.24 -8.92 -1.17
N LEU A 217 13.13 -9.67 -1.24
CA LEU A 217 11.87 -9.21 -1.81
C LEU A 217 10.72 -9.33 -0.82
N VAL A 218 9.85 -8.33 -0.83
CA VAL A 218 8.58 -8.31 -0.10
C VAL A 218 7.49 -7.88 -1.08
N ILE A 219 6.34 -8.56 -1.06
CA ILE A 219 5.19 -8.13 -1.85
C ILE A 219 4.39 -7.16 -0.99
N THR A 220 4.50 -5.88 -1.29
CA THR A 220 3.88 -4.83 -0.47
C THR A 220 2.48 -4.47 -0.92
N GLU A 221 2.04 -4.95 -2.08
CA GLU A 221 0.64 -5.02 -2.48
C GLU A 221 0.37 -6.21 -3.38
N ALA A 222 -0.69 -6.93 -3.05
CA ALA A 222 -1.37 -7.88 -3.93
C ALA A 222 -2.81 -8.01 -3.46
N GLY A 223 -3.77 -7.99 -4.36
CA GLY A 223 -5.18 -8.01 -3.99
C GLY A 223 -6.08 -8.57 -5.08
N TRP A 224 -7.37 -8.70 -4.76
CA TRP A 224 -8.43 -8.99 -5.73
C TRP A 224 -9.71 -8.24 -5.37
N ALA A 225 -10.20 -7.40 -6.27
CA ALA A 225 -11.42 -6.62 -6.05
C ALA A 225 -12.66 -7.52 -6.13
N THR A 226 -13.66 -7.25 -5.29
CA THR A 226 -14.92 -8.02 -5.25
C THR A 226 -15.99 -7.45 -6.16
N ILE A 227 -15.91 -6.15 -6.49
CA ILE A 227 -16.81 -5.46 -7.41
C ILE A 227 -15.95 -4.55 -8.28
N ALA A 228 -16.12 -4.62 -9.60
CA ALA A 228 -15.42 -3.74 -10.53
C ALA A 228 -16.15 -3.64 -11.87
N SER A 229 -16.59 -2.44 -12.21
CA SER A 229 -17.15 -2.10 -13.53
C SER A 229 -16.15 -2.38 -14.67
N GLU A 230 -14.86 -2.34 -14.36
CA GLU A 230 -13.72 -2.50 -15.26
C GLU A 230 -13.43 -3.96 -15.61
N PHE A 231 -13.84 -4.91 -14.75
CA PHE A 231 -13.39 -6.30 -14.84
C PHE A 231 -14.51 -7.31 -15.09
N GLY A 232 -15.77 -6.90 -15.02
CA GLY A 232 -16.93 -7.79 -15.15
C GLY A 232 -16.86 -8.93 -14.14
N ASP A 233 -17.23 -10.14 -14.56
CA ASP A 233 -17.30 -11.34 -13.71
C ASP A 233 -15.94 -11.84 -13.17
N ARG A 234 -14.83 -11.16 -13.50
CA ARG A 234 -13.52 -11.41 -12.87
C ARG A 234 -13.47 -10.86 -11.45
N ALA A 235 -14.18 -9.78 -11.15
CA ALA A 235 -14.32 -9.28 -9.78
C ALA A 235 -15.50 -9.96 -9.09
N SER A 236 -15.23 -10.68 -8.00
CA SER A 236 -16.26 -11.34 -7.18
C SER A 236 -15.67 -11.70 -5.81
N GLU A 237 -16.53 -11.85 -4.80
CA GLU A 237 -16.12 -12.36 -3.49
C GLU A 237 -15.62 -13.81 -3.57
N GLU A 238 -16.20 -14.64 -4.43
CA GLU A 238 -15.74 -16.02 -4.65
C GLU A 238 -14.29 -16.04 -5.15
N LYS A 239 -13.95 -15.21 -6.15
CA LYS A 239 -12.59 -15.14 -6.69
C LYS A 239 -11.61 -14.45 -5.73
N GLN A 240 -12.04 -13.43 -4.98
CA GLN A 240 -11.20 -12.85 -3.92
C GLN A 240 -10.86 -13.91 -2.86
N ASN A 241 -11.84 -14.71 -2.42
CA ASN A 241 -11.61 -15.79 -1.47
C ASN A 241 -10.61 -16.82 -2.01
N ILE A 242 -10.74 -17.25 -3.27
CA ILE A 242 -9.78 -18.18 -3.87
C ILE A 242 -8.38 -17.56 -3.93
N TYR A 243 -8.25 -16.33 -4.44
CA TYR A 243 -6.97 -15.67 -4.64
C TYR A 243 -6.24 -15.42 -3.33
N TYR A 244 -6.96 -14.90 -2.32
CA TYR A 244 -6.41 -14.65 -0.99
C TYR A 244 -5.82 -15.94 -0.39
N ASN A 245 -6.58 -17.04 -0.36
CA ASN A 245 -6.06 -18.28 0.21
C ASN A 245 -4.87 -18.81 -0.60
N GLN A 246 -4.96 -18.81 -1.94
CA GLN A 246 -3.87 -19.28 -2.81
C GLN A 246 -2.56 -18.50 -2.61
N ILE A 247 -2.63 -17.17 -2.59
CA ILE A 247 -1.42 -16.34 -2.48
C ILE A 247 -0.84 -16.38 -1.07
N MET A 248 -1.67 -16.47 -0.03
CA MET A 248 -1.22 -16.57 1.36
C MET A 248 -0.62 -17.95 1.67
N ASP A 249 -1.23 -19.03 1.17
CA ASP A 249 -0.69 -20.39 1.30
C ASP A 249 0.67 -20.51 0.58
N TRP A 250 0.76 -19.98 -0.65
CA TRP A 250 2.03 -19.93 -1.39
C TRP A 250 3.09 -19.08 -0.66
N ALA A 251 2.70 -17.95 -0.08
CA ALA A 251 3.60 -17.09 0.67
C ALA A 251 4.15 -17.79 1.92
N GLU A 252 3.31 -18.55 2.63
CA GLU A 252 3.74 -19.36 3.78
C GLU A 252 4.71 -20.46 3.34
N GLU A 253 4.38 -21.24 2.31
CA GLU A 253 5.24 -22.33 1.80
C GLU A 253 6.61 -21.82 1.35
N MET A 254 6.63 -20.68 0.67
CA MET A 254 7.84 -20.13 0.06
C MET A 254 8.54 -19.09 0.95
N ASN A 255 8.01 -18.83 2.14
CA ASN A 255 8.51 -17.86 3.13
C ASN A 255 8.63 -16.43 2.55
N TYR A 256 7.56 -15.95 1.91
CA TYR A 256 7.41 -14.56 1.50
C TYR A 256 6.54 -13.78 2.48
N THR A 257 6.92 -12.52 2.73
CA THR A 257 6.04 -11.55 3.37
C THR A 257 5.15 -10.91 2.31
N ILE A 258 3.83 -10.93 2.54
CA ILE A 258 2.83 -10.27 1.68
C ILE A 258 1.97 -9.32 2.50
N PHE A 259 1.81 -8.11 1.99
CA PHE A 259 0.77 -7.18 2.43
C PHE A 259 -0.40 -7.27 1.45
N PHE A 260 -1.41 -8.05 1.82
CA PHE A 260 -2.63 -8.14 1.01
C PHE A 260 -3.35 -6.78 0.97
N PHE A 261 -3.83 -6.40 -0.21
CA PHE A 261 -4.56 -5.17 -0.46
C PHE A 261 -6.05 -5.49 -0.65
N GLU A 262 -6.94 -5.13 0.28
CA GLU A 262 -6.67 -4.40 1.54
C GLU A 262 -7.61 -4.80 2.69
N ALA A 263 -7.42 -4.20 3.86
CA ALA A 263 -8.22 -4.52 5.05
C ALA A 263 -9.72 -4.23 4.86
N PHE A 264 -10.08 -2.99 4.52
CA PHE A 264 -11.46 -2.53 4.45
C PHE A 264 -11.73 -1.85 3.11
N ASP A 265 -12.93 -1.99 2.58
CA ASP A 265 -13.37 -1.20 1.43
C ASP A 265 -13.32 0.30 1.75
N GLU A 266 -12.83 1.08 0.77
CA GLU A 266 -12.54 2.50 0.92
C GLU A 266 -13.30 3.34 -0.13
N PRO A 267 -14.47 3.90 0.21
CA PRO A 267 -15.34 4.58 -0.76
C PRO A 267 -14.74 5.84 -1.40
N TRP A 268 -13.69 6.42 -0.80
CA TRP A 268 -13.05 7.64 -1.29
C TRP A 268 -12.10 7.39 -2.49
N LYS A 269 -11.67 6.15 -2.74
CA LYS A 269 -10.73 5.83 -3.81
C LYS A 269 -11.39 5.83 -5.19
N GLY A 270 -10.59 6.08 -6.23
CA GLY A 270 -11.08 6.14 -7.62
C GLY A 270 -12.02 7.32 -7.90
N ASP A 271 -12.79 7.20 -8.99
CA ASP A 271 -13.77 8.21 -9.42
C ASP A 271 -14.95 8.28 -8.42
N PRO A 272 -15.27 9.47 -7.85
CA PRO A 272 -16.41 9.64 -6.95
C PRO A 272 -17.76 9.31 -7.62
N ASN A 273 -17.86 9.37 -8.94
CA ASN A 273 -19.08 9.05 -9.68
C ASN A 273 -19.19 7.57 -10.07
N ASN A 274 -18.11 6.80 -9.93
CA ASN A 274 -18.12 5.36 -10.24
C ASN A 274 -18.20 4.53 -8.95
N MET A 275 -19.43 4.35 -8.45
CA MET A 275 -19.67 3.54 -7.24
C MET A 275 -19.30 2.06 -7.41
N LEU A 276 -19.22 1.57 -8.65
CA LEU A 276 -18.85 0.20 -8.98
C LEU A 276 -17.37 0.08 -9.42
N GLY A 277 -16.58 1.15 -9.30
CA GLY A 277 -15.17 1.14 -9.67
C GLY A 277 -14.33 0.26 -8.73
N ALA A 278 -13.43 -0.54 -9.30
CA ALA A 278 -12.61 -1.52 -8.57
C ALA A 278 -11.96 -0.97 -7.30
N GLU A 279 -11.44 0.25 -7.38
CA GLU A 279 -10.74 0.97 -6.31
C GLU A 279 -11.48 1.01 -4.98
N LYS A 280 -12.82 0.96 -4.98
CA LYS A 280 -13.62 1.04 -3.74
C LYS A 280 -13.83 -0.33 -3.07
N HIS A 281 -13.43 -1.44 -3.72
CA HIS A 281 -13.92 -2.79 -3.39
C HIS A 281 -12.80 -3.85 -3.22
N TRP A 282 -11.61 -3.43 -2.81
CA TRP A 282 -10.45 -4.33 -2.56
C TRP A 282 -10.44 -4.94 -1.15
N GLY A 283 -11.27 -4.43 -0.24
CA GLY A 283 -11.31 -4.86 1.15
C GLY A 283 -11.66 -6.34 1.30
N ILE A 284 -11.05 -7.00 2.29
CA ILE A 284 -11.50 -8.30 2.82
C ILE A 284 -12.64 -8.15 3.84
N PHE A 285 -12.88 -6.91 4.28
CA PHE A 285 -14.06 -6.45 5.00
C PHE A 285 -14.76 -5.34 4.21
N ASN A 286 -16.07 -5.23 4.38
CA ASN A 286 -16.85 -4.12 3.86
C ASN A 286 -16.54 -2.81 4.63
N VAL A 287 -17.03 -1.68 4.11
CA VAL A 287 -16.90 -0.35 4.73
C VAL A 287 -17.42 -0.33 6.17
N ASP A 288 -18.46 -1.11 6.47
CA ASP A 288 -19.08 -1.20 7.79
C ASP A 288 -18.44 -2.25 8.71
N ARG A 289 -17.26 -2.77 8.33
CA ARG A 289 -16.46 -3.77 9.06
C ARG A 289 -17.10 -5.17 9.11
N THR A 290 -18.20 -5.41 8.40
CA THR A 290 -18.70 -6.77 8.20
C THR A 290 -17.74 -7.57 7.30
N PRO A 291 -17.48 -8.86 7.60
CA PRO A 291 -16.54 -9.66 6.83
C PRO A 291 -17.11 -10.03 5.46
N LYS A 292 -16.30 -9.90 4.41
CA LYS A 292 -16.59 -10.52 3.11
C LYS A 292 -16.33 -12.01 3.18
N LEU A 293 -16.74 -12.77 2.16
CA LEU A 293 -16.67 -14.22 2.07
C LEU A 293 -15.37 -14.82 2.63
N VAL A 294 -14.23 -14.21 2.28
CA VAL A 294 -12.90 -14.65 2.70
C VAL A 294 -12.66 -14.59 4.22
N MET A 295 -13.33 -13.68 4.93
CA MET A 295 -13.19 -13.48 6.37
C MET A 295 -14.35 -14.06 7.19
N GLN A 296 -15.48 -14.45 6.58
CA GLN A 296 -16.68 -14.86 7.33
C GLN A 296 -16.43 -16.03 8.30
N LYS A 297 -15.58 -16.99 7.90
CA LYS A 297 -15.23 -18.14 8.74
C LYS A 297 -14.38 -17.74 9.96
N LEU A 298 -13.52 -16.74 9.81
CA LEU A 298 -12.64 -16.25 10.87
C LEU A 298 -13.37 -15.28 11.81
N TYR A 299 -14.38 -14.58 11.32
CA TYR A 299 -15.12 -13.54 12.05
C TYR A 299 -16.64 -13.75 12.05
N PRO A 300 -17.15 -14.93 12.47
CA PRO A 300 -18.58 -15.21 12.46
C PRO A 300 -19.38 -14.26 13.37
N GLU A 301 -18.75 -13.66 14.39
CA GLU A 301 -19.37 -12.71 15.30
C GLU A 301 -19.60 -11.31 14.68
N LEU A 302 -18.91 -11.01 13.58
CA LEU A 302 -19.07 -9.76 12.85
C LEU A 302 -20.10 -9.88 11.71
N MET A 303 -20.60 -11.09 11.46
CA MET A 303 -21.72 -11.33 10.56
C MET A 303 -23.01 -10.81 11.22
N LYS A 304 -23.69 -9.87 10.56
CA LYS A 304 -24.99 -9.33 11.01
C LYS A 304 -26.13 -10.31 10.76
#